data_AF-A0A841CZZ2-F1
#
_entry.id   AF-A0A841CZZ2-F1
#
_cell.length_a   1.000
_cell.length_b   1.000
_cell.length_c   1.000
_cell.angle_alpha   90.00
_cell.angle_beta   90.00
_cell.angle_gamma   90.00
#
_symmetry.space_group_name_H-M   'P 1'
#
loop_
_entity.id
_entity.type
_entity.pdbx_description
1 polymer ?
#
loop_
_entity_poly.entity_id
_entity_poly.type
_entity_poly.pdbx_seq_one_letter_code
_entity_poly.pdbx_strand_id
1 'polypeptide(L)'
;MRRPVALRLSAALATTAMAAAAGVVLSMPAASAAAGGATGYATQNGGTTGGAGGQTVRATTGTAIHAALCGRASSSTPIIIEVEGTINHANTAKVSGSSCNTAAGLIELKQISNVTIVGVGGGAVFDQLGIHIRDSSNIIIQNVTVRNVKKSGSPTSNGGDAIGMESTVRNVWVDHVTLEASGGESEGFDGLFDMKDDVRYVTLSYSTLRNSGRGGLVGSSESDTGNGFITYHHNLYENIDSRTPLLRGGIAHIYNNHYVSLNESGINSRAGARAKVDNNYFKNSKDVLGTFYTDAAGYWQVSGNIFDNVTWSSPGTDNKPAGPDPQSNTTVSIPYSYSLDAAGCVPSIVSQTAGAGKGLKVSNGSCSPQTPTPTPTVTATPTPTVTATPTPTPTSTQPSGTNLSIGAGSDGSSKASGTSYGNVRDGSMSTYWSPAGSTGSISIKWGSATAVSKINIREASGSAGGIKTWRVVNGDTGAVLTSGSGAGVITFARTSLRKLTFEITGSTGTPKVAEYETYAG
;
A
#
# COMPACT_ATOMS: atom_id res chain seq x y z
N MET A 1 -1.70 69.54 -75.52
CA MET A 1 -0.86 68.52 -76.22
C MET A 1 -0.08 67.72 -75.18
N ARG A 2 0.33 66.48 -75.48
CA ARG A 2 1.35 65.63 -74.78
C ARG A 2 1.15 65.26 -73.28
N ARG A 3 1.13 63.94 -73.03
CA ARG A 3 1.50 63.19 -71.79
C ARG A 3 3.06 63.04 -71.70
N PRO A 4 3.73 62.36 -70.72
CA PRO A 4 3.31 61.58 -69.52
C PRO A 4 3.56 62.38 -68.20
N VAL A 5 3.93 61.92 -66.98
CA VAL A 5 4.46 60.70 -66.29
C VAL A 5 3.86 60.70 -64.84
N ALA A 6 3.50 59.64 -64.08
CA ALA A 6 4.17 58.42 -63.57
C ALA A 6 5.37 58.69 -62.59
N LEU A 7 5.63 57.94 -61.49
CA LEU A 7 4.96 56.76 -60.88
C LEU A 7 5.42 56.50 -59.40
N ARG A 8 4.49 56.28 -58.44
CA ARG A 8 4.72 55.68 -57.06
C ARG A 8 5.70 56.46 -56.13
N LEU A 9 5.92 56.12 -54.84
CA LEU A 9 5.48 55.00 -53.98
C LEU A 9 5.18 55.47 -52.52
N SER A 10 4.47 54.64 -51.75
CA SER A 10 3.95 54.97 -50.39
C SER A 10 4.99 54.94 -49.26
N ALA A 11 4.77 55.76 -48.23
CA ALA A 11 5.30 55.55 -46.87
C ALA A 11 4.26 56.02 -45.83
N ALA A 12 3.75 55.09 -45.01
CA ALA A 12 2.85 55.39 -43.89
C ALA A 12 3.29 54.57 -42.68
N LEU A 13 3.45 55.22 -41.52
CA LEU A 13 3.88 54.56 -40.30
C LEU A 13 2.71 53.74 -39.70
N ALA A 14 3.00 52.50 -39.32
CA ALA A 14 2.15 51.70 -38.45
C ALA A 14 2.98 51.28 -37.22
N THR A 15 2.62 51.80 -36.04
CA THR A 15 3.32 51.51 -34.78
C THR A 15 2.92 50.14 -34.25
N THR A 16 3.85 49.18 -34.27
CA THR A 16 3.66 47.85 -33.67
C THR A 16 3.92 47.88 -32.16
N ALA A 17 2.86 47.75 -31.37
CA ALA A 17 2.97 47.50 -29.94
C ALA A 17 3.33 46.02 -29.70
N MET A 18 4.51 45.73 -29.14
CA MET A 18 4.87 44.38 -28.70
C MET A 18 4.20 44.06 -27.37
N ALA A 19 3.09 43.32 -27.43
CA ALA A 19 2.51 42.67 -26.24
C ALA A 19 3.39 41.46 -25.86
N ALA A 20 4.25 41.64 -24.85
CA ALA A 20 5.07 40.55 -24.31
C ALA A 20 4.19 39.57 -23.52
N ALA A 21 3.71 38.53 -24.19
CA ALA A 21 2.95 37.45 -23.56
C ALA A 21 3.85 36.60 -22.66
N ALA A 22 4.01 37.01 -21.41
CA ALA A 22 4.68 36.24 -20.37
C ALA A 22 3.86 34.97 -20.08
N GLY A 23 4.20 33.87 -20.76
CA GLY A 23 3.58 32.57 -20.57
C GLY A 23 3.84 32.05 -19.16
N VAL A 24 2.86 32.22 -18.27
CA VAL A 24 2.88 31.59 -16.93
C VAL A 24 2.79 30.09 -17.12
N VAL A 25 3.93 29.42 -17.07
CA VAL A 25 4.01 27.96 -17.03
C VAL A 25 3.49 27.52 -15.66
N LEU A 26 2.19 27.27 -15.58
CA LEU A 26 1.57 26.61 -14.44
C LEU A 26 2.13 25.18 -14.38
N SER A 27 3.09 24.97 -13.50
CA SER A 27 3.60 23.64 -13.15
C SER A 27 2.46 22.81 -12.55
N MET A 28 1.77 22.05 -13.39
CA MET A 28 0.75 21.10 -12.93
C MET A 28 1.41 20.08 -12.00
N PRO A 29 0.90 19.86 -10.78
CA PRO A 29 1.36 18.78 -9.93
C PRO A 29 1.22 17.45 -10.67
N ALA A 30 2.26 16.62 -10.65
CA ALA A 30 2.20 15.30 -11.26
C ALA A 30 1.10 14.45 -10.61
N ALA A 31 0.41 13.63 -11.40
CA ALA A 31 -0.55 12.67 -10.87
C ALA A 31 0.19 11.67 -9.96
N SER A 32 -0.15 11.69 -8.68
CA SER A 32 0.55 10.89 -7.67
C SER A 32 -0.17 9.57 -7.53
N ALA A 33 0.24 8.60 -8.35
CA ALA A 33 -0.03 7.20 -8.05
C ALA A 33 0.41 6.89 -6.60
N ALA A 34 -0.31 5.98 -5.93
CA ALA A 34 0.08 5.53 -4.60
C ALA A 34 1.53 5.03 -4.61
N ALA A 35 2.35 5.54 -3.68
CA ALA A 35 3.78 5.29 -3.69
C ALA A 35 4.14 4.12 -2.77
N GLY A 36 5.03 3.25 -3.24
CA GLY A 36 5.40 2.02 -2.55
C GLY A 36 4.41 0.87 -2.76
N GLY A 37 4.85 -0.34 -2.41
CA GLY A 37 3.97 -1.49 -2.22
C GLY A 37 3.65 -1.67 -0.74
N ALA A 38 2.53 -2.34 -0.45
CA ALA A 38 2.11 -2.58 0.94
C ALA A 38 3.17 -3.32 1.77
N THR A 39 3.20 -3.01 3.06
CA THR A 39 4.12 -3.59 4.04
C THR A 39 3.38 -4.49 5.04
N GLY A 40 4.11 -5.09 5.99
CA GLY A 40 3.52 -5.79 7.12
C GLY A 40 2.62 -6.97 6.74
N TYR A 41 1.62 -7.24 7.58
CA TYR A 41 0.62 -8.29 7.31
C TYR A 41 -0.26 -8.00 6.09
N ALA A 42 -0.34 -6.75 5.59
CA ALA A 42 -1.05 -6.43 4.35
C ALA A 42 -0.37 -7.03 3.09
N THR A 43 0.90 -7.47 3.19
CA THR A 43 1.58 -8.28 2.14
C THR A 43 1.09 -9.73 2.06
N GLN A 44 0.44 -10.24 3.12
CA GLN A 44 0.07 -11.64 3.25
C GLN A 44 -1.28 -11.92 2.58
N ASN A 45 -1.74 -13.16 2.55
CA ASN A 45 -3.06 -13.53 2.01
C ASN A 45 -3.31 -13.09 0.55
N GLY A 46 -2.24 -13.04 -0.27
CA GLY A 46 -2.28 -12.56 -1.67
C GLY A 46 -1.80 -11.12 -1.86
N GLY A 47 -1.63 -10.35 -0.78
CA GLY A 47 -1.12 -8.99 -0.80
C GLY A 47 -2.20 -7.91 -0.93
N THR A 48 -1.76 -6.65 -0.90
CA THR A 48 -2.62 -5.47 -1.03
C THR A 48 -2.05 -4.57 -2.13
N THR A 49 -2.84 -4.35 -3.18
CA THR A 49 -2.55 -3.54 -4.37
C THR A 49 -3.56 -2.40 -4.60
N GLY A 50 -4.68 -2.39 -3.87
CA GLY A 50 -5.75 -1.42 -4.01
C GLY A 50 -6.28 -1.35 -5.44
N GLY A 51 -6.35 -0.13 -5.98
CA GLY A 51 -6.80 0.18 -7.33
C GLY A 51 -5.81 -0.08 -8.46
N ALA A 52 -4.64 -0.66 -8.21
CA ALA A 52 -3.59 -0.81 -9.22
C ALA A 52 -4.06 -1.58 -10.47
N GLY A 53 -3.75 -1.04 -11.65
CA GLY A 53 -4.24 -1.55 -12.94
C GLY A 53 -5.66 -1.11 -13.31
N GLY A 54 -6.33 -0.34 -12.44
CA GLY A 54 -7.64 0.25 -12.67
C GLY A 54 -7.63 1.62 -13.36
N GLN A 55 -8.81 2.24 -13.43
CA GLN A 55 -8.91 3.66 -13.78
C GLN A 55 -8.38 4.53 -12.63
N THR A 56 -7.75 5.66 -12.98
CA THR A 56 -7.44 6.74 -12.03
C THR A 56 -8.39 7.91 -12.29
N VAL A 57 -9.05 8.41 -11.25
CA VAL A 57 -10.01 9.52 -11.32
C VAL A 57 -9.78 10.52 -10.19
N ARG A 58 -10.20 11.78 -10.37
CA ARG A 58 -10.10 12.83 -9.35
C ARG A 58 -11.44 13.12 -8.68
N ALA A 59 -11.40 13.36 -7.37
CA ALA A 59 -12.57 13.70 -6.57
C ALA A 59 -12.26 14.85 -5.58
N THR A 60 -13.14 15.86 -5.57
CA THR A 60 -13.05 17.03 -4.67
C THR A 60 -14.25 17.13 -3.71
N THR A 61 -15.12 16.13 -3.72
CA THR A 61 -16.32 16.00 -2.87
C THR A 61 -16.59 14.53 -2.56
N GLY A 62 -17.25 14.22 -1.45
CA GLY A 62 -17.56 12.82 -1.10
C GLY A 62 -18.58 12.20 -2.06
N THR A 63 -19.49 13.00 -2.60
CA THR A 63 -20.37 12.60 -3.70
C THR A 63 -19.59 12.17 -4.95
N ALA A 64 -18.47 12.85 -5.26
CA ALA A 64 -17.60 12.44 -6.38
C ALA A 64 -16.82 11.15 -6.07
N ILE A 65 -16.41 10.91 -4.81
CA ILE A 65 -15.83 9.62 -4.38
C ILE A 65 -16.87 8.50 -4.55
N HIS A 66 -18.11 8.69 -4.09
CA HIS A 66 -19.18 7.72 -4.27
C HIS A 66 -19.54 7.50 -5.75
N ALA A 67 -19.60 8.56 -6.56
CA ALA A 67 -19.82 8.43 -8.01
C ALA A 67 -18.69 7.65 -8.70
N ALA A 68 -17.43 7.85 -8.30
CA ALA A 68 -16.30 7.08 -8.79
C ALA A 68 -16.41 5.59 -8.43
N LEU A 69 -16.81 5.25 -7.20
CA LEU A 69 -17.02 3.86 -6.77
C LEU A 69 -18.18 3.19 -7.50
N CYS A 70 -19.29 3.92 -7.72
CA CYS A 70 -20.51 3.43 -8.38
C CYS A 70 -20.45 3.44 -9.92
N GLY A 71 -19.50 4.17 -10.52
CA GLY A 71 -19.32 4.25 -11.97
C GLY A 71 -18.56 3.06 -12.58
N ARG A 72 -18.10 2.12 -11.75
CA ARG A 72 -17.28 0.97 -12.16
C ARG A 72 -18.13 -0.18 -12.70
N ALA A 73 -17.56 -1.02 -13.55
CA ALA A 73 -18.24 -2.15 -14.17
C ALA A 73 -18.68 -3.25 -13.16
N SER A 74 -17.96 -3.41 -12.04
CA SER A 74 -18.29 -4.30 -10.94
C SER A 74 -17.77 -3.74 -9.61
N SER A 75 -18.27 -4.25 -8.48
CA SER A 75 -17.76 -3.88 -7.15
C SER A 75 -16.28 -4.23 -6.92
N SER A 76 -15.74 -5.13 -7.74
CA SER A 76 -14.36 -5.61 -7.76
C SER A 76 -13.49 -5.01 -8.87
N THR A 77 -14.01 -4.11 -9.71
CA THR A 77 -13.23 -3.47 -10.78
C THR A 77 -12.23 -2.48 -10.15
N PRO A 78 -10.91 -2.58 -10.39
CA PRO A 78 -9.95 -1.72 -9.70
C PRO A 78 -10.13 -0.22 -9.97
N ILE A 79 -9.94 0.62 -8.96
CA ILE A 79 -9.98 2.09 -9.08
C ILE A 79 -9.01 2.81 -8.14
N ILE A 80 -8.31 3.82 -8.66
CA ILE A 80 -7.55 4.81 -7.88
C ILE A 80 -8.35 6.11 -7.88
N ILE A 81 -8.66 6.62 -6.69
CA ILE A 81 -9.36 7.88 -6.48
C ILE A 81 -8.34 8.87 -5.88
N GLU A 82 -7.83 9.75 -6.73
CA GLU A 82 -7.03 10.91 -6.33
C GLU A 82 -7.95 11.96 -5.69
N VAL A 83 -7.79 12.21 -4.39
CA VAL A 83 -8.62 13.16 -3.63
C VAL A 83 -7.86 14.46 -3.39
N GLU A 84 -8.52 15.61 -3.58
CA GLU A 84 -7.94 16.93 -3.39
C GLU A 84 -8.97 17.90 -2.78
N GLY A 85 -8.55 18.68 -1.77
CA GLY A 85 -9.42 19.60 -1.04
C GLY A 85 -10.16 18.96 0.15
N THR A 86 -11.23 19.62 0.61
CA THR A 86 -11.97 19.24 1.82
C THR A 86 -13.24 18.45 1.51
N ILE A 87 -13.31 17.25 2.04
CA ILE A 87 -14.44 16.32 1.95
C ILE A 87 -15.22 16.40 3.28
N ASN A 88 -16.53 16.63 3.24
CA ASN A 88 -17.35 16.80 4.45
C ASN A 88 -18.83 16.44 4.19
N HIS A 89 -19.64 16.43 5.24
CA HIS A 89 -21.07 16.10 5.19
C HIS A 89 -21.84 16.85 4.10
N ALA A 90 -21.62 18.17 3.96
CA ALA A 90 -22.32 19.01 3.01
C ALA A 90 -21.99 18.70 1.54
N ASN A 91 -20.85 18.03 1.28
CA ASN A 91 -20.47 17.57 -0.06
C ASN A 91 -20.47 16.04 -0.23
N THR A 92 -21.05 15.29 0.72
CA THR A 92 -21.07 13.81 0.73
C THR A 92 -22.49 13.25 0.74
N ALA A 93 -23.11 13.20 -0.43
CA ALA A 93 -24.38 12.52 -0.66
C ALA A 93 -24.18 11.04 -1.02
N LYS A 94 -25.21 10.23 -0.78
CA LYS A 94 -25.27 8.82 -1.24
C LYS A 94 -25.34 8.76 -2.75
N VAL A 95 -24.60 7.83 -3.36
CA VAL A 95 -24.78 7.42 -4.76
C VAL A 95 -25.11 5.92 -4.80
N SER A 96 -26.01 5.53 -5.70
CA SER A 96 -26.46 4.14 -5.87
C SER A 96 -26.04 3.62 -7.24
N GLY A 97 -25.55 2.38 -7.29
CA GLY A 97 -25.14 1.68 -8.50
C GLY A 97 -24.89 0.20 -8.21
N SER A 98 -24.69 -0.62 -9.24
CA SER A 98 -24.46 -2.07 -9.11
C SER A 98 -23.07 -2.45 -8.59
N SER A 99 -22.15 -1.48 -8.51
CA SER A 99 -20.74 -1.66 -8.14
C SER A 99 -20.34 -0.98 -6.82
N CYS A 100 -21.32 -0.54 -6.02
CA CYS A 100 -21.09 0.18 -4.78
C CYS A 100 -22.24 -0.05 -3.76
N ASN A 101 -21.94 0.11 -2.47
CA ASN A 101 -22.92 0.27 -1.42
C ASN A 101 -22.49 1.46 -0.55
N THR A 102 -23.13 2.63 -0.72
CA THR A 102 -22.71 3.89 -0.09
C THR A 102 -23.80 4.51 0.78
N ALA A 103 -23.41 5.44 1.65
CA ALA A 103 -24.28 6.24 2.50
C ALA A 103 -24.07 7.75 2.27
N ALA A 104 -24.90 8.59 2.87
CA ALA A 104 -24.66 10.03 2.94
C ALA A 104 -24.02 10.38 4.29
N GLY A 105 -23.15 11.39 4.35
CA GLY A 105 -22.52 11.82 5.60
C GLY A 105 -21.35 10.97 6.12
N LEU A 106 -20.88 9.98 5.34
CA LEU A 106 -19.60 9.27 5.53
C LEU A 106 -19.05 8.79 4.19
N ILE A 107 -17.81 8.34 4.15
CA ILE A 107 -17.29 7.53 3.03
C ILE A 107 -17.44 6.05 3.39
N GLU A 108 -18.25 5.32 2.63
CA GLU A 108 -18.53 3.90 2.89
C GLU A 108 -17.94 3.02 1.77
N LEU A 109 -16.88 2.27 2.10
CA LEU A 109 -16.22 1.27 1.26
C LEU A 109 -16.74 -0.12 1.63
N LYS A 110 -17.89 -0.48 1.05
CA LYS A 110 -18.67 -1.64 1.50
C LYS A 110 -19.05 -2.60 0.39
N GLN A 111 -18.89 -3.90 0.67
CA GLN A 111 -19.11 -5.00 -0.28
C GLN A 111 -18.30 -4.80 -1.57
N ILE A 112 -17.05 -4.34 -1.39
CA ILE A 112 -16.22 -3.70 -2.41
C ILE A 112 -14.81 -4.30 -2.40
N SER A 113 -14.13 -4.26 -3.54
CA SER A 113 -12.70 -4.54 -3.57
C SER A 113 -11.94 -3.74 -4.62
N ASN A 114 -10.62 -3.77 -4.47
CA ASN A 114 -9.63 -3.18 -5.37
C ASN A 114 -9.77 -1.65 -5.45
N VAL A 115 -9.70 -0.97 -4.30
CA VAL A 115 -9.87 0.49 -4.19
C VAL A 115 -8.62 1.12 -3.60
N THR A 116 -8.12 2.20 -4.20
CA THR A 116 -7.18 3.13 -3.58
C THR A 116 -7.85 4.49 -3.41
N ILE A 117 -7.85 5.04 -2.20
CA ILE A 117 -8.09 6.47 -1.96
C ILE A 117 -6.73 7.09 -1.64
N VAL A 118 -6.29 8.09 -2.42
CA VAL A 118 -4.99 8.75 -2.23
C VAL A 118 -5.12 10.27 -2.25
N GLY A 119 -4.60 10.96 -1.23
CA GLY A 119 -4.56 12.42 -1.21
C GLY A 119 -3.50 12.99 -2.17
N VAL A 120 -3.84 14.01 -2.96
CA VAL A 120 -2.93 14.61 -3.96
C VAL A 120 -2.98 16.14 -3.96
N GLY A 121 -2.04 16.76 -4.67
CA GLY A 121 -2.02 18.20 -4.93
C GLY A 121 -1.95 19.03 -3.65
N GLY A 122 -2.95 19.87 -3.40
CA GLY A 122 -3.09 20.63 -2.15
C GLY A 122 -3.34 19.79 -0.88
N GLY A 123 -3.54 18.47 -1.03
CA GLY A 123 -3.86 17.53 0.04
C GLY A 123 -5.35 17.23 0.15
N ALA A 124 -5.70 16.13 0.83
CA ALA A 124 -7.07 15.71 1.08
C ALA A 124 -7.40 15.76 2.58
N VAL A 125 -8.50 16.43 2.93
CA VAL A 125 -8.96 16.55 4.32
C VAL A 125 -10.41 16.08 4.42
N PHE A 126 -10.64 14.98 5.13
CA PHE A 126 -11.96 14.48 5.50
C PHE A 126 -12.35 15.11 6.85
N ASP A 127 -13.17 16.15 6.80
CA ASP A 127 -13.45 17.03 7.94
C ASP A 127 -14.79 16.66 8.61
N GLN A 128 -14.69 16.17 9.85
CA GLN A 128 -15.74 15.48 10.61
C GLN A 128 -16.27 14.19 9.93
N LEU A 129 -15.62 13.72 8.87
CA LEU A 129 -16.14 12.68 7.98
C LEU A 129 -15.34 11.37 8.08
N GLY A 130 -15.94 10.33 8.65
CA GLY A 130 -15.30 9.00 8.79
C GLY A 130 -15.18 8.24 7.48
N ILE A 131 -14.18 7.36 7.39
CA ILE A 131 -14.02 6.37 6.32
C ILE A 131 -14.28 4.97 6.88
N HIS A 132 -15.34 4.31 6.42
CA HIS A 132 -15.79 3.02 6.93
C HIS A 132 -15.55 1.93 5.88
N ILE A 133 -14.83 0.87 6.24
CA ILE A 133 -14.57 -0.30 5.40
C ILE A 133 -15.39 -1.48 5.95
N ARG A 134 -16.29 -2.06 5.15
CA ARG A 134 -17.15 -3.16 5.61
C ARG A 134 -17.33 -4.29 4.59
N ASP A 135 -17.12 -5.53 4.98
CA ASP A 135 -17.23 -6.72 4.11
C ASP A 135 -16.49 -6.52 2.76
N SER A 136 -15.24 -6.07 2.85
CA SER A 136 -14.47 -5.51 1.73
C SER A 136 -13.01 -5.92 1.77
N SER A 137 -12.34 -5.90 0.62
CA SER A 137 -10.97 -6.39 0.52
C SER A 137 -10.07 -5.69 -0.49
N ASN A 138 -8.76 -5.77 -0.29
CA ASN A 138 -7.75 -5.12 -1.13
C ASN A 138 -7.99 -3.60 -1.24
N ILE A 139 -7.83 -2.91 -0.11
CA ILE A 139 -8.08 -1.48 0.03
C ILE A 139 -6.79 -0.75 0.42
N ILE A 140 -6.50 0.38 -0.23
CA ILE A 140 -5.44 1.31 0.15
C ILE A 140 -6.05 2.66 0.52
N ILE A 141 -5.64 3.24 1.64
CA ILE A 141 -5.92 4.64 2.01
C ILE A 141 -4.57 5.32 2.29
N GLN A 142 -4.17 6.29 1.46
CA GLN A 142 -2.83 6.90 1.53
C GLN A 142 -2.85 8.43 1.48
N ASN A 143 -1.96 9.10 2.22
CA ASN A 143 -1.76 10.57 2.14
C ASN A 143 -2.98 11.45 2.49
N VAL A 144 -3.95 10.96 3.27
CA VAL A 144 -5.17 11.71 3.65
C VAL A 144 -5.14 12.14 5.11
N THR A 145 -5.71 13.31 5.40
CA THR A 145 -6.06 13.72 6.77
C THR A 145 -7.52 13.39 7.02
N VAL A 146 -7.84 12.69 8.10
CA VAL A 146 -9.21 12.49 8.60
C VAL A 146 -9.29 13.05 10.01
N ARG A 147 -10.22 13.98 10.27
CA ARG A 147 -10.26 14.68 11.56
C ARG A 147 -11.65 14.89 12.14
N ASN A 148 -11.72 14.95 13.46
CA ASN A 148 -12.87 15.42 14.25
C ASN A 148 -14.20 14.69 13.96
N VAL A 149 -14.11 13.41 13.61
CA VAL A 149 -15.24 12.55 13.26
C VAL A 149 -16.14 12.33 14.48
N LYS A 150 -17.44 12.59 14.35
CA LYS A 150 -18.36 12.63 15.50
C LYS A 150 -19.13 11.32 15.68
N LYS A 151 -19.21 10.90 16.95
CA LYS A 151 -20.03 9.76 17.37
C LYS A 151 -21.51 10.15 17.51
N SER A 152 -22.33 9.15 17.85
CA SER A 152 -23.75 9.31 18.16
C SER A 152 -24.00 10.42 19.20
N GLY A 153 -25.04 11.22 18.96
CA GLY A 153 -25.36 12.42 19.74
C GLY A 153 -25.01 13.74 19.03
N SER A 154 -24.16 13.73 18.01
CA SER A 154 -23.94 14.89 17.12
C SER A 154 -24.93 14.92 15.94
N PRO A 155 -25.40 16.09 15.47
CA PRO A 155 -26.04 16.24 14.16
C PRO A 155 -25.12 15.84 12.99
N THR A 156 -23.79 15.87 13.18
CA THR A 156 -22.76 15.37 12.25
C THR A 156 -22.26 13.97 12.62
N SER A 157 -23.09 13.18 13.32
CA SER A 157 -22.76 11.81 13.70
C SER A 157 -22.72 10.88 12.49
N ASN A 158 -21.59 10.21 12.30
CA ASN A 158 -21.40 9.16 11.29
C ASN A 158 -20.75 7.87 11.86
N GLY A 159 -20.34 7.89 13.12
CA GLY A 159 -19.86 6.71 13.85
C GLY A 159 -18.86 7.07 14.93
N GLY A 160 -18.04 8.09 14.69
CA GLY A 160 -16.97 8.55 15.57
C GLY A 160 -15.60 7.99 15.19
N ASP A 161 -15.55 6.86 14.47
CA ASP A 161 -14.33 6.23 13.98
C ASP A 161 -13.71 7.03 12.82
N ALA A 162 -12.48 7.52 12.95
CA ALA A 162 -11.83 8.25 11.84
C ALA A 162 -11.57 7.32 10.64
N ILE A 163 -11.01 6.13 10.87
CA ILE A 163 -11.10 5.00 9.96
C ILE A 163 -11.60 3.78 10.75
N GLY A 164 -12.77 3.28 10.39
CA GLY A 164 -13.39 2.10 11.01
C GLY A 164 -13.45 0.91 10.05
N MET A 165 -13.11 -0.29 10.53
CA MET A 165 -13.16 -1.53 9.77
C MET A 165 -14.05 -2.55 10.48
N GLU A 166 -15.00 -3.17 9.78
CA GLU A 166 -15.93 -4.11 10.41
C GLU A 166 -16.49 -5.16 9.45
N SER A 167 -16.81 -6.35 9.95
CA SER A 167 -17.34 -7.49 9.18
C SER A 167 -16.39 -7.96 8.08
N THR A 168 -15.69 -9.08 8.31
CA THR A 168 -14.98 -9.87 7.27
C THR A 168 -13.92 -9.14 6.43
N VAL A 169 -13.47 -7.95 6.80
CA VAL A 169 -12.50 -7.13 6.04
C VAL A 169 -11.14 -7.83 5.90
N ARG A 170 -10.53 -7.75 4.70
CA ARG A 170 -9.23 -8.39 4.38
C ARG A 170 -8.30 -7.44 3.62
N ASN A 171 -6.99 -7.54 3.87
CA ASN A 171 -5.97 -6.93 3.01
C ASN A 171 -6.17 -5.41 2.85
N VAL A 172 -5.89 -4.69 3.93
CA VAL A 172 -6.01 -3.22 3.97
C VAL A 172 -4.67 -2.61 4.34
N TRP A 173 -4.23 -1.63 3.57
CA TRP A 173 -3.03 -0.85 3.85
C TRP A 173 -3.43 0.62 4.03
N VAL A 174 -3.23 1.14 5.23
CA VAL A 174 -3.45 2.55 5.56
C VAL A 174 -2.11 3.17 5.87
N ASP A 175 -1.74 4.20 5.10
CA ASP A 175 -0.35 4.63 5.01
C ASP A 175 -0.23 6.16 4.89
N HIS A 176 0.71 6.77 5.60
CA HIS A 176 0.87 8.24 5.56
C HIS A 176 -0.44 9.02 5.78
N VAL A 177 -1.31 8.54 6.67
CA VAL A 177 -2.54 9.27 7.03
C VAL A 177 -2.34 10.11 8.29
N THR A 178 -3.11 11.18 8.43
CA THR A 178 -3.19 11.97 9.68
C THR A 178 -4.59 11.80 10.26
N LEU A 179 -4.70 11.09 11.37
CA LEU A 179 -5.95 10.86 12.10
C LEU A 179 -5.96 11.73 13.36
N GLU A 180 -6.98 12.56 13.51
CA GLU A 180 -7.04 13.56 14.59
C GLU A 180 -8.44 13.69 15.20
N ALA A 181 -8.51 13.85 16.52
CA ALA A 181 -9.71 14.31 17.21
C ALA A 181 -9.43 15.63 17.96
N SER A 182 -10.36 16.08 18.80
CA SER A 182 -10.17 17.23 19.69
C SER A 182 -10.70 16.91 21.09
N GLY A 183 -10.34 15.73 21.61
CA GLY A 183 -10.86 15.18 22.86
C GLY A 183 -11.21 13.69 22.75
N GLY A 184 -11.89 13.16 23.77
CA GLY A 184 -12.36 11.79 23.87
C GLY A 184 -13.88 11.66 23.81
N GLU A 185 -14.40 10.70 24.58
CA GLU A 185 -15.82 10.34 24.57
C GLU A 185 -16.73 11.43 25.15
N SER A 186 -16.27 12.18 26.16
CA SER A 186 -16.98 13.32 26.75
C SER A 186 -17.15 14.48 25.77
N GLU A 187 -16.23 14.65 24.82
CA GLU A 187 -16.29 15.69 23.78
C GLU A 187 -16.99 15.18 22.50
N GLY A 188 -17.47 13.93 22.50
CA GLY A 188 -18.23 13.33 21.39
C GLY A 188 -17.39 12.75 20.25
N PHE A 189 -16.19 12.24 20.54
CA PHE A 189 -15.35 11.49 19.61
C PHE A 189 -15.27 10.00 20.04
N ASP A 190 -14.85 9.10 19.13
CA ASP A 190 -14.57 7.69 19.48
C ASP A 190 -13.16 7.28 19.04
N GLY A 191 -12.98 6.16 18.33
CA GLY A 191 -11.65 5.69 17.89
C GLY A 191 -11.06 6.49 16.73
N LEU A 192 -9.73 6.53 16.62
CA LEU A 192 -9.08 6.95 15.36
C LEU A 192 -8.96 5.79 14.37
N PHE A 193 -8.65 4.57 14.84
CA PHE A 193 -8.38 3.42 13.97
C PHE A 193 -8.90 2.09 14.54
N ASP A 194 -10.18 1.81 14.29
CA ASP A 194 -10.93 0.71 14.94
C ASP A 194 -11.21 -0.49 14.00
N MET A 195 -11.17 -1.70 14.56
CA MET A 195 -11.37 -2.99 13.88
C MET A 195 -12.23 -3.94 14.73
N LYS A 196 -13.28 -4.53 14.16
CA LYS A 196 -14.25 -5.39 14.86
C LYS A 196 -14.91 -6.41 13.93
N ASP A 197 -15.47 -7.49 14.44
CA ASP A 197 -16.19 -8.48 13.62
C ASP A 197 -15.32 -9.10 12.50
N ASP A 198 -14.25 -9.78 12.93
CA ASP A 198 -13.35 -10.57 12.08
C ASP A 198 -12.59 -9.79 10.98
N VAL A 199 -11.88 -8.70 11.32
CA VAL A 199 -10.96 -7.96 10.44
C VAL A 199 -9.56 -8.58 10.43
N ARG A 200 -8.96 -8.82 9.26
CA ARG A 200 -7.62 -9.45 9.16
C ARG A 200 -6.72 -8.89 8.05
N TYR A 201 -5.40 -9.08 8.21
CA TYR A 201 -4.36 -8.66 7.26
C TYR A 201 -4.36 -7.15 7.00
N VAL A 202 -4.28 -6.37 8.08
CA VAL A 202 -4.24 -4.91 8.03
C VAL A 202 -2.83 -4.40 8.35
N THR A 203 -2.42 -3.28 7.76
CA THR A 203 -1.20 -2.58 8.15
C THR A 203 -1.46 -1.07 8.19
N LEU A 204 -1.16 -0.46 9.34
CA LEU A 204 -1.10 0.99 9.53
C LEU A 204 0.37 1.41 9.59
N SER A 205 0.82 2.18 8.60
CA SER A 205 2.22 2.59 8.48
C SER A 205 2.40 4.08 8.29
N TYR A 206 3.53 4.62 8.79
CA TYR A 206 3.94 6.01 8.59
C TYR A 206 2.83 7.03 8.88
N SER A 207 1.92 6.75 9.80
CA SER A 207 0.72 7.54 10.03
C SER A 207 0.77 8.31 11.34
N THR A 208 0.14 9.46 11.39
CA THR A 208 -0.03 10.27 12.60
C THR A 208 -1.40 9.99 13.21
N LEU A 209 -1.44 9.75 14.51
CA LEU A 209 -2.66 9.62 15.32
C LEU A 209 -2.51 10.59 16.50
N ARG A 210 -3.45 11.52 16.67
CA ARG A 210 -3.31 12.60 17.66
C ARG A 210 -4.59 13.08 18.32
N ASN A 211 -4.45 13.69 19.50
CA ASN A 211 -5.47 14.50 20.17
C ASN A 211 -6.80 13.77 20.44
N SER A 212 -6.73 12.47 20.76
CA SER A 212 -7.90 11.58 20.93
C SER A 212 -7.84 10.78 22.22
N GLY A 213 -8.98 10.62 22.89
CA GLY A 213 -9.06 9.68 24.02
C GLY A 213 -8.88 8.20 23.65
N ARG A 214 -8.97 7.86 22.36
CA ARG A 214 -8.89 6.48 21.84
C ARG A 214 -8.08 6.43 20.53
N GLY A 215 -6.90 5.82 20.57
CA GLY A 215 -6.06 5.62 19.38
C GLY A 215 -6.63 4.59 18.40
N GLY A 216 -7.06 3.43 18.90
CA GLY A 216 -7.67 2.38 18.09
C GLY A 216 -7.88 1.06 18.83
N LEU A 217 -8.99 0.39 18.55
CA LEU A 217 -9.36 -0.92 19.09
C LEU A 217 -9.32 -2.01 18.01
N VAL A 218 -9.00 -3.23 18.42
CA VAL A 218 -9.03 -4.46 17.63
C VAL A 218 -9.79 -5.51 18.44
N GLY A 219 -11.01 -5.82 18.00
CA GLY A 219 -11.99 -6.64 18.72
C GLY A 219 -12.86 -5.78 19.66
N SER A 220 -14.16 -5.69 19.35
CA SER A 220 -15.16 -4.87 20.04
C SER A 220 -15.46 -5.33 21.48
N SER A 221 -15.44 -6.64 21.73
CA SER A 221 -15.69 -7.28 23.03
C SER A 221 -14.63 -8.35 23.33
N GLU A 222 -14.56 -8.85 24.56
CA GLU A 222 -13.67 -9.97 24.93
C GLU A 222 -14.01 -11.30 24.23
N SER A 223 -15.11 -11.37 23.47
CA SER A 223 -15.46 -12.49 22.57
C SER A 223 -15.15 -12.23 21.09
N ASP A 224 -14.88 -10.99 20.68
CA ASP A 224 -14.55 -10.58 19.30
C ASP A 224 -13.05 -10.79 19.00
N THR A 225 -12.59 -12.03 19.19
CA THR A 225 -11.17 -12.44 19.12
C THR A 225 -10.74 -12.97 17.74
N GLY A 226 -11.64 -12.91 16.74
CA GLY A 226 -11.36 -13.33 15.36
C GLY A 226 -10.45 -12.36 14.59
N ASN A 227 -10.39 -11.10 15.02
CA ASN A 227 -9.53 -10.06 14.46
C ASN A 227 -8.05 -10.41 14.62
N GLY A 228 -7.20 -10.08 13.66
CA GLY A 228 -5.76 -10.37 13.79
C GLY A 228 -4.93 -10.32 12.51
N PHE A 229 -3.63 -10.57 12.64
CA PHE A 229 -2.64 -10.30 11.59
C PHE A 229 -2.63 -8.81 11.25
N ILE A 230 -2.38 -7.99 12.28
CA ILE A 230 -2.36 -6.53 12.18
C ILE A 230 -0.91 -6.03 12.34
N THR A 231 -0.50 -5.02 11.55
CA THR A 231 0.81 -4.37 11.72
C THR A 231 0.66 -2.89 11.97
N TYR A 232 1.44 -2.37 12.92
CA TYR A 232 1.57 -0.94 13.20
C TYR A 232 3.05 -0.58 13.14
N HIS A 233 3.49 0.22 12.16
CA HIS A 233 4.90 0.62 12.12
C HIS A 233 5.16 2.06 11.70
N HIS A 234 6.22 2.65 12.27
CA HIS A 234 6.67 4.00 11.94
C HIS A 234 5.59 5.09 12.14
N ASN A 235 4.57 4.82 12.95
CA ASN A 235 3.51 5.76 13.26
C ASN A 235 3.92 6.72 14.38
N LEU A 236 3.34 7.92 14.37
CA LEU A 236 3.34 8.86 15.49
C LEU A 236 2.02 8.72 16.25
N TYR A 237 2.10 8.41 17.55
CA TYR A 237 0.98 8.52 18.49
C TYR A 237 1.29 9.69 19.42
N GLU A 238 0.52 10.77 19.34
CA GLU A 238 0.81 12.04 20.05
C GLU A 238 -0.41 12.56 20.81
N ASN A 239 -0.31 12.69 22.13
CA ASN A 239 -1.42 13.14 23.00
C ASN A 239 -2.67 12.25 22.83
N ILE A 240 -2.60 11.02 23.34
CA ILE A 240 -3.69 10.04 23.29
C ILE A 240 -3.89 9.45 24.69
N ASP A 241 -5.14 9.34 25.15
CA ASP A 241 -5.38 8.82 26.50
C ASP A 241 -5.14 7.31 26.56
N SER A 242 -5.81 6.54 25.69
CA SER A 242 -5.74 5.08 25.73
C SER A 242 -5.85 4.40 24.36
N ARG A 243 -5.64 3.07 24.36
CA ARG A 243 -5.83 2.16 23.21
C ARG A 243 -4.87 2.45 22.04
N THR A 244 -3.60 2.06 22.13
CA THR A 244 -2.63 2.26 21.04
C THR A 244 -1.87 1.00 20.58
N PRO A 245 -2.54 -0.11 20.26
CA PRO A 245 -3.99 -0.34 20.23
C PRO A 245 -4.51 -1.01 21.52
N LEU A 246 -5.84 -1.07 21.68
CA LEU A 246 -6.48 -2.10 22.49
C LEU A 246 -6.66 -3.36 21.63
N LEU A 247 -6.03 -4.47 21.99
CA LEU A 247 -5.93 -5.67 21.17
C LEU A 247 -6.57 -6.87 21.88
N ARG A 248 -7.63 -7.43 21.30
CA ARG A 248 -8.31 -8.64 21.79
C ARG A 248 -8.12 -9.81 20.83
N GLY A 249 -7.55 -10.90 21.34
CA GLY A 249 -7.19 -12.04 20.51
C GLY A 249 -6.17 -11.70 19.41
N GLY A 250 -6.13 -12.54 18.37
CA GLY A 250 -5.30 -12.31 17.20
C GLY A 250 -3.78 -12.29 17.43
N ILE A 251 -3.09 -11.61 16.51
CA ILE A 251 -1.66 -11.30 16.55
C ILE A 251 -1.49 -9.88 16.00
N ALA A 252 -0.69 -9.05 16.68
CA ALA A 252 -0.23 -7.76 16.17
C ALA A 252 1.30 -7.67 16.19
N HIS A 253 1.88 -7.02 15.18
CA HIS A 253 3.29 -6.64 15.16
C HIS A 253 3.39 -5.10 15.18
N ILE A 254 4.04 -4.57 16.21
CA ILE A 254 4.06 -3.16 16.56
C ILE A 254 5.52 -2.75 16.63
N TYR A 255 6.05 -2.09 15.60
CA TYR A 255 7.49 -1.81 15.52
C TYR A 255 7.87 -0.43 15.01
N ASN A 256 8.96 0.13 15.55
CA ASN A 256 9.45 1.47 15.22
C ASN A 256 8.41 2.60 15.27
N ASN A 257 7.36 2.49 16.08
CA ASN A 257 6.43 3.60 16.32
C ASN A 257 7.02 4.56 17.37
N HIS A 258 6.68 5.85 17.26
CA HIS A 258 6.97 6.86 18.28
C HIS A 258 5.68 7.19 19.03
N TYR A 259 5.68 6.94 20.34
CA TYR A 259 4.59 7.28 21.24
C TYR A 259 5.04 8.44 22.14
N VAL A 260 4.29 9.54 22.17
CA VAL A 260 4.55 10.70 23.01
C VAL A 260 3.27 11.18 23.67
N SER A 261 3.30 11.33 25.00
CA SER A 261 2.10 11.64 25.81
C SER A 261 0.96 10.63 25.60
N LEU A 262 1.20 9.38 26.00
CA LEU A 262 0.11 8.45 26.31
C LEU A 262 -0.35 8.69 27.75
N ASN A 263 -1.57 9.21 27.93
CA ASN A 263 -1.97 9.80 29.22
C ASN A 263 -2.47 8.76 30.24
N GLU A 264 -3.10 7.65 29.80
CA GLU A 264 -3.57 6.57 30.66
C GLU A 264 -2.85 5.23 30.43
N SER A 265 -2.88 4.70 29.20
CA SER A 265 -2.30 3.39 28.84
C SER A 265 -2.04 3.23 27.33
N GLY A 266 -1.09 2.38 26.97
CA GLY A 266 -0.69 2.18 25.56
C GLY A 266 -1.25 0.92 24.90
N ILE A 267 -0.36 -0.03 24.63
CA ILE A 267 -0.64 -1.32 24.00
C ILE A 267 -1.33 -2.23 25.04
N ASN A 268 -2.64 -2.40 24.90
CA ASN A 268 -3.47 -3.13 25.85
C ASN A 268 -3.83 -4.51 25.28
N SER A 269 -3.01 -5.51 25.58
CA SER A 269 -3.15 -6.90 25.11
C SER A 269 -4.11 -7.68 26.01
N ARG A 270 -5.17 -8.25 25.42
CA ARG A 270 -6.30 -8.90 26.13
C ARG A 270 -6.77 -10.18 25.44
N ALA A 271 -7.56 -10.99 26.14
CA ALA A 271 -8.32 -12.12 25.59
C ALA A 271 -7.47 -13.07 24.71
N GLY A 272 -6.28 -13.44 25.19
CA GLY A 272 -5.35 -14.31 24.46
C GLY A 272 -4.60 -13.65 23.29
N ALA A 273 -4.67 -12.32 23.15
CA ALA A 273 -3.90 -11.56 22.18
C ALA A 273 -2.39 -11.78 22.29
N ARG A 274 -1.67 -11.58 21.18
CA ARG A 274 -0.20 -11.68 21.13
C ARG A 274 0.38 -10.49 20.38
N ALA A 275 0.98 -9.56 21.13
CA ALA A 275 1.69 -8.41 20.57
C ALA A 275 3.20 -8.69 20.46
N LYS A 276 3.78 -8.57 19.26
CA LYS A 276 5.23 -8.43 19.07
C LYS A 276 5.56 -6.94 19.07
N VAL A 277 6.35 -6.47 20.03
CA VAL A 277 6.58 -5.03 20.28
C VAL A 277 8.08 -4.75 20.18
N ASP A 278 8.53 -4.25 19.02
CA ASP A 278 9.95 -4.18 18.66
C ASP A 278 10.45 -2.77 18.31
N ASN A 279 11.56 -2.35 18.92
CA ASN A 279 12.27 -1.12 18.59
C ASN A 279 11.40 0.16 18.54
N ASN A 280 10.31 0.22 19.31
CA ASN A 280 9.48 1.41 19.46
C ASN A 280 10.14 2.40 20.44
N TYR A 281 9.78 3.69 20.34
CA TYR A 281 10.21 4.72 21.27
C TYR A 281 8.99 5.27 22.00
N PHE A 282 8.94 5.10 23.32
CA PHE A 282 7.90 5.63 24.20
C PHE A 282 8.46 6.82 24.99
N LYS A 283 7.77 7.96 24.97
CA LYS A 283 8.20 9.22 25.59
C LYS A 283 7.10 9.84 26.44
N ASN A 284 7.43 10.35 27.64
CA ASN A 284 6.51 11.11 28.50
C ASN A 284 5.13 10.43 28.66
N SER A 285 5.11 9.12 28.89
CA SER A 285 3.93 8.28 28.70
C SER A 285 3.63 7.43 29.93
N LYS A 286 2.40 6.89 30.02
CA LYS A 286 1.97 6.01 31.11
C LYS A 286 1.57 4.62 30.60
N ASP A 287 1.91 3.59 31.38
CA ASP A 287 1.41 2.21 31.27
C ASP A 287 1.37 1.70 29.81
N VAL A 288 2.50 1.80 29.11
CA VAL A 288 2.54 1.73 27.64
C VAL A 288 2.40 0.32 27.06
N LEU A 289 2.47 -0.72 27.90
CA LEU A 289 2.26 -2.12 27.53
C LEU A 289 1.70 -2.92 28.71
N GLY A 290 0.66 -3.72 28.50
CA GLY A 290 0.15 -4.65 29.50
C GLY A 290 -1.24 -5.17 29.19
N THR A 291 -1.93 -5.65 30.23
CA THR A 291 -3.39 -5.87 30.21
C THR A 291 -4.02 -4.85 31.17
N PHE A 292 -4.93 -4.01 30.69
CA PHE A 292 -5.59 -2.98 31.52
C PHE A 292 -7.10 -3.02 31.34
N TYR A 293 -7.84 -2.73 32.41
CA TYR A 293 -9.30 -2.73 32.49
C TYR A 293 -9.95 -4.08 32.10
N THR A 294 -9.31 -5.21 32.45
CA THR A 294 -9.89 -6.58 32.35
C THR A 294 -9.04 -7.65 33.06
N ASP A 295 -9.67 -8.72 33.52
CA ASP A 295 -9.00 -9.97 33.93
C ASP A 295 -8.58 -10.86 32.75
N ALA A 296 -9.17 -10.66 31.56
CA ALA A 296 -8.90 -11.45 30.36
C ALA A 296 -7.49 -11.12 29.79
N ALA A 297 -6.47 -11.76 30.33
CA ALA A 297 -5.07 -11.54 29.98
C ALA A 297 -4.78 -11.73 28.49
N GLY A 298 -3.91 -10.87 27.96
CA GLY A 298 -3.19 -11.08 26.71
C GLY A 298 -1.70 -11.33 26.97
N TYR A 299 -0.94 -11.41 25.88
CA TYR A 299 0.47 -11.74 25.87
C TYR A 299 1.27 -10.76 25.01
N TRP A 300 2.58 -10.70 25.26
CA TRP A 300 3.52 -9.88 24.52
C TRP A 300 4.92 -10.52 24.47
N GLN A 301 5.61 -10.25 23.36
CA GLN A 301 7.04 -10.46 23.21
C GLN A 301 7.67 -9.12 22.83
N VAL A 302 8.71 -8.72 23.54
CA VAL A 302 9.33 -7.39 23.42
C VAL A 302 10.79 -7.51 22.98
N SER A 303 11.28 -6.51 22.23
CA SER A 303 12.70 -6.36 21.91
C SER A 303 13.07 -4.90 21.65
N GLY A 304 14.23 -4.45 22.13
CA GLY A 304 14.88 -3.20 21.68
C GLY A 304 14.12 -1.87 21.86
N ASN A 305 12.97 -1.85 22.55
CA ASN A 305 12.20 -0.63 22.79
C ASN A 305 12.94 0.34 23.74
N ILE A 306 12.64 1.63 23.64
CA ILE A 306 13.13 2.66 24.58
C ILE A 306 11.94 3.26 25.34
N PHE A 307 12.14 3.45 26.64
CA PHE A 307 11.16 4.02 27.57
C PHE A 307 11.73 5.31 28.20
N ASP A 308 11.58 6.44 27.50
CA ASP A 308 12.02 7.76 27.93
C ASP A 308 10.94 8.45 28.78
N ASN A 309 11.21 8.68 30.06
CA ASN A 309 10.24 9.26 31.00
C ASN A 309 8.86 8.54 30.95
N VAL A 310 8.88 7.21 31.07
CA VAL A 310 7.66 6.39 31.11
C VAL A 310 7.32 6.02 32.55
N THR A 311 6.06 6.26 32.93
CA THR A 311 5.51 5.94 34.24
C THR A 311 4.67 4.66 34.20
N TRP A 312 4.63 3.94 35.32
CA TRP A 312 4.00 2.63 35.43
C TRP A 312 3.21 2.54 36.72
N SER A 313 1.97 2.05 36.65
CA SER A 313 1.15 1.76 37.82
C SER A 313 1.60 0.49 38.53
N SER A 314 1.31 0.36 39.83
CA SER A 314 1.42 -0.93 40.51
C SER A 314 0.40 -1.94 39.95
N PRO A 315 0.77 -3.22 39.78
CA PRO A 315 -0.18 -4.26 39.40
C PRO A 315 -1.35 -4.39 40.40
N GLY A 316 -2.56 -4.57 39.89
CA GLY A 316 -3.79 -4.76 40.66
C GLY A 316 -4.77 -5.70 39.97
N THR A 317 -6.06 -5.61 40.34
CA THR A 317 -7.15 -6.41 39.76
C THR A 317 -7.30 -6.14 38.26
N ASP A 318 -7.52 -4.88 37.90
CA ASP A 318 -7.90 -4.49 36.54
C ASP A 318 -6.71 -4.06 35.69
N ASN A 319 -5.63 -3.59 36.33
CA ASN A 319 -4.45 -3.02 35.67
C ASN A 319 -3.21 -3.86 35.96
N LYS A 320 -2.68 -4.48 34.91
CA LYS A 320 -1.55 -5.42 34.92
C LYS A 320 -0.51 -4.94 33.89
N PRO A 321 0.18 -3.81 34.16
CA PRO A 321 1.26 -3.33 33.32
C PRO A 321 2.40 -4.34 33.22
N ALA A 322 3.13 -4.32 32.11
CA ALA A 322 4.37 -5.08 31.95
C ALA A 322 5.52 -4.57 32.85
N GLY A 323 5.36 -3.38 33.45
CA GLY A 323 6.28 -2.79 34.42
C GLY A 323 7.40 -1.95 33.79
N PRO A 324 8.27 -1.34 34.61
CA PRO A 324 9.40 -0.53 34.13
C PRO A 324 10.49 -1.33 33.40
N ASP A 325 10.49 -2.65 33.53
CA ASP A 325 11.30 -3.58 32.76
C ASP A 325 10.40 -4.67 32.13
N PRO A 326 9.76 -4.41 30.98
CA PRO A 326 8.85 -5.36 30.35
C PRO A 326 9.53 -6.68 29.97
N GLN A 327 9.08 -7.78 30.58
CA GLN A 327 9.54 -9.12 30.24
C GLN A 327 8.61 -9.81 29.24
N SER A 328 9.17 -10.60 28.32
CA SER A 328 8.39 -11.35 27.32
C SER A 328 7.70 -12.56 27.96
N ASN A 329 6.39 -12.69 27.77
CA ASN A 329 5.58 -13.80 28.31
C ASN A 329 5.04 -14.76 27.22
N THR A 330 5.44 -14.57 25.96
CA THR A 330 5.11 -15.47 24.83
C THR A 330 6.18 -15.41 23.74
N THR A 331 5.97 -16.13 22.64
CA THR A 331 6.75 -16.01 21.40
C THR A 331 5.80 -15.82 20.21
N VAL A 332 6.13 -14.89 19.32
CA VAL A 332 5.32 -14.50 18.17
C VAL A 332 6.14 -14.65 16.89
N SER A 333 5.60 -15.39 15.91
CA SER A 333 6.23 -15.55 14.59
C SER A 333 5.64 -14.56 13.59
N ILE A 334 6.52 -13.86 12.86
CA ILE A 334 6.17 -12.86 11.85
C ILE A 334 6.48 -13.44 10.46
N PRO A 335 5.47 -13.69 9.59
CA PRO A 335 5.64 -14.43 8.34
C PRO A 335 6.06 -13.57 7.13
N TYR A 336 6.47 -12.32 7.35
CA TYR A 336 6.89 -11.39 6.31
C TYR A 336 8.27 -10.79 6.61
N SER A 337 8.95 -10.33 5.57
CA SER A 337 10.21 -9.59 5.70
C SER A 337 9.96 -8.17 6.20
N TYR A 338 10.79 -7.71 7.14
CA TYR A 338 10.82 -6.33 7.63
C TYR A 338 12.26 -5.96 8.01
N SER A 339 12.52 -4.66 8.11
CA SER A 339 13.78 -4.11 8.63
C SER A 339 13.44 -3.17 9.78
N LEU A 340 14.15 -3.31 10.89
CA LEU A 340 13.96 -2.45 12.06
C LEU A 340 14.98 -1.32 12.05
N ASP A 341 14.51 -0.09 12.18
CA ASP A 341 15.36 1.02 12.63
C ASP A 341 15.77 0.79 14.10
N ALA A 342 16.90 1.36 14.52
CA ALA A 342 17.26 1.38 15.94
C ALA A 342 16.32 2.34 16.70
N ALA A 343 15.73 1.91 17.82
CA ALA A 343 14.73 2.69 18.54
C ALA A 343 15.14 4.15 18.81
N GLY A 344 16.42 4.39 19.13
CA GLY A 344 16.94 5.74 19.40
C GLY A 344 16.83 6.74 18.23
N CYS A 345 16.71 6.28 16.98
CA CYS A 345 16.51 7.15 15.82
C CYS A 345 15.04 7.29 15.40
N VAL A 346 14.15 6.45 15.92
CA VAL A 346 12.72 6.41 15.56
C VAL A 346 12.02 7.78 15.67
N PRO A 347 12.21 8.59 16.74
CA PRO A 347 11.60 9.93 16.79
C PRO A 347 12.03 10.86 15.62
N SER A 348 13.28 10.73 15.16
CA SER A 348 13.81 11.50 14.03
C SER A 348 13.23 11.00 12.69
N ILE A 349 13.08 9.69 12.52
CA ILE A 349 12.41 9.11 11.34
C ILE A 349 10.95 9.55 11.31
N VAL A 350 10.20 9.22 12.35
CA VAL A 350 8.75 9.40 12.43
C VAL A 350 8.34 10.88 12.29
N SER A 351 9.11 11.83 12.83
CA SER A 351 8.83 13.26 12.63
C SER A 351 8.97 13.72 11.16
N GLN A 352 9.80 13.05 10.36
CA GLN A 352 10.05 13.36 8.95
C GLN A 352 9.19 12.55 7.98
N THR A 353 8.76 11.36 8.38
CA THR A 353 7.96 10.44 7.55
C THR A 353 6.47 10.50 7.86
N ALA A 354 6.07 10.56 9.14
CA ALA A 354 4.70 10.17 9.49
C ALA A 354 3.63 11.24 9.30
N GLY A 355 2.51 10.84 8.69
CA GLY A 355 1.35 11.69 8.41
C GLY A 355 1.21 12.13 6.95
N ALA A 356 0.05 12.69 6.63
CA ALA A 356 -0.25 13.21 5.29
C ALA A 356 0.63 14.43 4.94
N GLY A 357 0.92 14.61 3.65
CA GLY A 357 1.73 15.72 3.14
C GLY A 357 3.25 15.56 3.32
N LYS A 358 3.73 14.46 3.91
CA LYS A 358 5.17 14.21 4.17
C LYS A 358 5.98 13.76 2.94
N GLY A 359 5.34 13.65 1.77
CA GLY A 359 5.97 13.17 0.54
C GLY A 359 6.20 11.65 0.52
N LEU A 360 5.38 10.90 1.27
CA LEU A 360 5.37 9.43 1.33
C LEU A 360 6.71 8.79 1.72
N LYS A 361 7.54 9.49 2.48
CA LYS A 361 8.89 9.07 2.86
C LYS A 361 8.86 7.82 3.75
N VAL A 362 9.63 6.80 3.37
CA VAL A 362 9.75 5.54 4.12
C VAL A 362 11.09 5.45 4.83
N SER A 363 11.29 4.42 5.65
CA SER A 363 12.61 3.97 6.10
C SER A 363 12.91 2.56 5.59
N ASN A 364 14.19 2.19 5.61
CA ASN A 364 14.72 0.88 5.25
C ASN A 364 15.50 0.21 6.40
N GLY A 365 15.40 0.74 7.63
CA GLY A 365 16.15 0.25 8.80
C GLY A 365 17.56 0.85 8.96
N SER A 366 17.93 1.87 8.17
CA SER A 366 19.25 2.52 8.22
C SER A 366 19.31 3.79 9.09
N CYS A 367 18.26 4.09 9.86
CA CYS A 367 18.10 5.36 10.57
C CYS A 367 18.16 6.61 9.66
N SER A 368 17.68 6.49 8.42
CA SER A 368 17.55 7.62 7.48
C SER A 368 16.26 7.55 6.65
N PRO A 369 15.46 8.64 6.57
CA PRO A 369 14.28 8.69 5.69
C PRO A 369 14.65 8.63 4.22
N GLN A 370 13.90 7.86 3.44
CA GLN A 370 14.03 7.65 2.01
C GLN A 370 12.83 8.26 1.28
N THR A 371 13.07 9.12 0.30
CA THR A 371 12.01 9.55 -0.63
C THR A 371 11.67 8.40 -1.58
N PRO A 372 10.39 8.05 -1.82
CA PRO A 372 10.06 7.04 -2.80
C PRO A 372 10.52 7.44 -4.19
N THR A 373 11.10 6.50 -4.95
CA THR A 373 11.25 6.67 -6.39
C THR A 373 9.86 6.83 -7.00
N PRO A 374 9.55 7.91 -7.72
CA PRO A 374 8.22 8.10 -8.29
C PRO A 374 7.91 7.01 -9.31
N THR A 375 6.81 6.30 -9.11
CA THR A 375 6.28 5.34 -10.09
C THR A 375 6.04 6.09 -11.41
N PRO A 376 6.64 5.67 -12.54
CA PRO A 376 6.53 6.43 -13.78
C PRO A 376 5.08 6.47 -14.27
N THR A 377 4.49 7.66 -14.27
CA THR A 377 3.13 7.91 -14.76
C THR A 377 3.06 7.57 -16.25
N VAL A 378 2.32 6.51 -16.60
CA VAL A 378 2.04 6.17 -18.01
C VAL A 378 0.96 7.12 -18.52
N THR A 379 1.35 8.35 -18.81
CA THR A 379 0.48 9.37 -19.41
C THR A 379 0.01 8.87 -20.78
N ALA A 380 -1.29 8.66 -20.92
CA ALA A 380 -1.89 8.26 -22.19
C ALA A 380 -1.74 9.37 -23.23
N THR A 381 -0.73 9.24 -24.09
CA THR A 381 -0.49 10.18 -25.19
C THR A 381 -1.63 10.04 -26.22
N PRO A 382 -2.29 11.14 -26.64
CA PRO A 382 -3.38 11.07 -27.62
C PRO A 382 -2.85 10.57 -28.98
N THR A 383 -3.54 9.59 -29.56
CA THR A 383 -3.14 8.88 -30.78
C THR A 383 -2.89 9.81 -31.97
N PRO A 384 -1.64 9.95 -32.46
CA PRO A 384 -1.35 10.63 -33.72
C PRO A 384 -1.64 9.71 -34.91
N THR A 385 -2.13 10.27 -36.02
CA THR A 385 -2.36 9.52 -37.27
C THR A 385 -1.05 8.98 -37.84
N VAL A 386 -1.05 7.73 -38.30
CA VAL A 386 0.15 7.03 -38.77
C VAL A 386 0.67 7.61 -40.09
N THR A 387 1.96 8.00 -40.09
CA THR A 387 2.84 8.05 -41.27
C THR A 387 4.20 7.48 -40.83
N ALA A 388 4.88 6.73 -41.70
CA ALA A 388 5.89 5.75 -41.29
C ALA A 388 7.36 6.24 -41.34
N THR A 389 8.23 5.50 -40.63
CA THR A 389 9.71 5.45 -40.72
C THR A 389 10.49 6.46 -39.85
N PRO A 390 11.62 6.09 -39.18
CA PRO A 390 12.11 4.75 -38.78
C PRO A 390 12.18 4.55 -37.25
N THR A 391 12.34 3.30 -36.80
CA THR A 391 12.42 2.91 -35.38
C THR A 391 13.83 3.10 -34.78
N PRO A 392 13.99 3.78 -33.63
CA PRO A 392 15.23 3.73 -32.84
C PRO A 392 15.31 2.43 -32.02
N THR A 393 16.46 1.77 -32.02
CA THR A 393 16.68 0.48 -31.32
C THR A 393 16.67 0.63 -29.80
N PRO A 394 15.86 -0.14 -29.05
CA PRO A 394 15.95 -0.18 -27.59
C PRO A 394 17.14 -1.03 -27.13
N THR A 395 18.07 -0.44 -26.38
CA THR A 395 19.22 -1.15 -25.80
C THR A 395 18.78 -2.06 -24.64
N SER A 396 18.68 -3.37 -24.88
CA SER A 396 18.38 -4.34 -23.82
C SER A 396 19.59 -4.57 -22.91
N THR A 397 19.50 -4.19 -21.64
CA THR A 397 20.49 -4.54 -20.61
C THR A 397 20.34 -6.01 -20.20
N GLN A 398 20.88 -6.92 -21.01
CA GLN A 398 20.95 -8.34 -20.69
C GLN A 398 21.78 -8.57 -19.41
N PRO A 399 21.39 -9.51 -18.52
CA PRO A 399 22.19 -9.82 -17.35
C PRO A 399 23.59 -10.34 -17.71
N SER A 400 24.61 -9.79 -17.06
CA SER A 400 25.99 -10.27 -17.14
C SER A 400 26.16 -11.63 -16.44
N GLY A 401 26.78 -12.59 -17.12
CA GLY A 401 27.10 -13.92 -16.59
C GLY A 401 26.65 -15.05 -17.51
N THR A 402 26.98 -16.29 -17.16
CA THR A 402 26.54 -17.48 -17.90
C THR A 402 25.05 -17.73 -17.66
N ASN A 403 24.27 -17.86 -18.74
CA ASN A 403 22.88 -18.34 -18.66
C ASN A 403 22.87 -19.85 -18.35
N LEU A 404 22.47 -20.20 -17.13
CA LEU A 404 22.44 -21.56 -16.58
C LEU A 404 21.27 -22.40 -17.10
N SER A 405 20.37 -21.83 -17.91
CA SER A 405 19.26 -22.56 -18.55
C SER A 405 19.72 -23.34 -19.78
N ILE A 406 20.77 -22.87 -20.46
CA ILE A 406 21.31 -23.53 -21.66
C ILE A 406 21.89 -24.89 -21.26
N GLY A 407 21.41 -25.95 -21.89
CA GLY A 407 21.78 -27.34 -21.55
C GLY A 407 21.08 -27.93 -20.31
N ALA A 408 20.25 -27.15 -19.61
CA ALA A 408 19.43 -27.64 -18.50
C ALA A 408 18.19 -28.44 -19.00
N GLY A 409 17.50 -29.13 -18.09
CA GLY A 409 16.19 -29.74 -18.33
C GLY A 409 15.04 -28.76 -18.13
N SER A 410 13.82 -29.12 -18.55
CA SER A 410 12.60 -28.35 -18.27
C SER A 410 11.34 -29.23 -18.19
N ASP A 411 10.28 -28.65 -17.64
CA ASP A 411 8.90 -29.12 -17.68
C ASP A 411 7.95 -27.93 -17.44
N GLY A 412 6.64 -28.15 -17.45
CA GLY A 412 5.64 -27.13 -17.15
C GLY A 412 4.27 -27.74 -16.90
N SER A 413 3.27 -26.92 -16.55
CA SER A 413 1.90 -27.41 -16.24
C SER A 413 1.13 -27.86 -17.48
N SER A 414 1.31 -27.18 -18.60
CA SER A 414 0.68 -27.49 -19.89
C SER A 414 1.46 -26.86 -21.04
N LYS A 415 1.18 -27.25 -22.28
CA LYS A 415 1.69 -26.57 -23.47
C LYS A 415 0.67 -26.54 -24.62
N ALA A 416 0.59 -25.43 -25.32
CA ALA A 416 -0.21 -25.28 -26.54
C ALA A 416 0.38 -26.14 -27.68
N SER A 417 -0.46 -26.48 -28.67
CA SER A 417 -0.02 -27.16 -29.88
C SER A 417 1.06 -26.34 -30.61
N GLY A 418 2.02 -27.02 -31.24
CA GLY A 418 3.19 -26.39 -31.88
C GLY A 418 4.28 -25.88 -30.92
N THR A 419 4.10 -25.92 -29.60
CA THR A 419 5.11 -25.45 -28.62
C THR A 419 5.74 -26.59 -27.82
N SER A 420 6.92 -26.33 -27.21
CA SER A 420 7.64 -27.29 -26.35
C SER A 420 8.21 -26.60 -25.12
N TYR A 421 8.31 -27.32 -24.00
CA TYR A 421 9.04 -26.87 -22.80
C TYR A 421 10.54 -26.69 -23.07
N GLY A 422 11.08 -27.30 -24.13
CA GLY A 422 12.48 -27.15 -24.55
C GLY A 422 12.79 -25.77 -25.14
N ASN A 423 11.77 -25.04 -25.60
CA ASN A 423 11.94 -23.80 -26.35
C ASN A 423 12.43 -22.63 -25.48
N VAL A 424 12.30 -22.68 -24.15
CA VAL A 424 12.64 -21.54 -23.26
C VAL A 424 14.12 -21.47 -22.85
N ARG A 425 14.98 -22.18 -23.56
CA ARG A 425 16.42 -22.35 -23.24
C ARG A 425 17.23 -22.87 -24.44
N ASP A 426 16.74 -22.65 -25.64
CA ASP A 426 17.44 -22.99 -26.88
C ASP A 426 18.27 -21.80 -27.41
N GLY A 427 18.12 -20.62 -26.79
CA GLY A 427 18.77 -19.37 -27.14
C GLY A 427 18.07 -18.60 -28.26
N SER A 428 16.90 -19.05 -28.73
CA SER A 428 16.22 -18.53 -29.91
C SER A 428 14.94 -17.75 -29.58
N MET A 429 14.97 -16.45 -29.84
CA MET A 429 13.79 -15.57 -29.78
C MET A 429 12.73 -15.86 -30.87
N SER A 430 12.94 -16.87 -31.71
CA SER A 430 11.99 -17.32 -32.75
C SER A 430 11.13 -18.52 -32.31
N THR A 431 11.59 -19.26 -31.31
CA THR A 431 10.89 -20.36 -30.64
C THR A 431 10.24 -19.84 -29.35
N TYR A 432 9.20 -20.54 -28.85
CA TYR A 432 8.59 -20.20 -27.57
C TYR A 432 7.82 -21.37 -26.93
N TRP A 433 7.68 -21.34 -25.60
CA TRP A 433 6.64 -22.08 -24.87
C TRP A 433 5.41 -21.19 -24.67
N SER A 434 4.24 -21.81 -24.68
CA SER A 434 2.95 -21.22 -24.36
C SER A 434 2.14 -22.25 -23.57
N PRO A 435 1.53 -21.93 -22.42
CA PRO A 435 0.59 -22.82 -21.77
C PRO A 435 -0.70 -22.96 -22.61
N ALA A 436 -1.61 -23.85 -22.17
CA ALA A 436 -2.89 -24.08 -22.84
C ALA A 436 -3.96 -22.99 -22.58
N GLY A 437 -3.71 -22.03 -21.68
CA GLY A 437 -4.63 -20.95 -21.34
C GLY A 437 -3.89 -19.66 -20.92
N SER A 438 -4.57 -18.72 -20.27
CA SER A 438 -3.99 -17.45 -19.79
C SER A 438 -3.17 -17.55 -18.49
N THR A 439 -2.93 -18.77 -18.01
CA THR A 439 -2.08 -19.06 -16.85
C THR A 439 -1.32 -20.37 -17.06
N GLY A 440 -0.25 -20.58 -16.31
CA GLY A 440 0.53 -21.81 -16.36
C GLY A 440 1.96 -21.63 -15.87
N SER A 441 2.66 -22.74 -15.67
CA SER A 441 4.04 -22.74 -15.19
C SER A 441 5.00 -23.40 -16.18
N ILE A 442 6.22 -22.89 -16.19
CA ILE A 442 7.39 -23.40 -16.91
C ILE A 442 8.57 -23.45 -15.94
N SER A 443 9.40 -24.48 -16.02
CA SER A 443 10.50 -24.68 -15.06
C SER A 443 11.80 -25.02 -15.75
N ILE A 444 12.91 -24.51 -15.20
CA ILE A 444 14.27 -24.98 -15.51
C ILE A 444 14.67 -26.01 -14.44
N LYS A 445 15.40 -27.06 -14.85
CA LYS A 445 15.80 -28.19 -14.00
C LYS A 445 17.26 -28.59 -14.20
N TRP A 446 17.98 -28.84 -13.11
CA TRP A 446 19.38 -29.29 -13.12
C TRP A 446 19.53 -30.65 -12.45
N GLY A 447 20.54 -31.44 -12.86
CA GLY A 447 20.80 -32.76 -12.27
C GLY A 447 21.26 -32.70 -10.80
N SER A 448 21.88 -31.59 -10.41
CA SER A 448 22.34 -31.28 -9.06
C SER A 448 21.83 -29.90 -8.62
N ALA A 449 21.95 -29.58 -7.33
CA ALA A 449 21.49 -28.29 -6.80
C ALA A 449 22.37 -27.15 -7.35
N THR A 450 21.74 -26.20 -8.03
CA THR A 450 22.36 -25.07 -8.71
C THR A 450 21.99 -23.79 -7.98
N ALA A 451 22.97 -22.93 -7.72
CA ALA A 451 22.74 -21.63 -7.07
C ALA A 451 22.27 -20.59 -8.10
N VAL A 452 21.10 -19.99 -7.88
CA VAL A 452 20.48 -18.97 -8.74
C VAL A 452 19.97 -17.83 -7.87
N SER A 453 20.12 -16.58 -8.32
CA SER A 453 19.56 -15.38 -7.67
C SER A 453 18.87 -14.41 -8.64
N LYS A 454 18.94 -14.69 -9.94
CA LYS A 454 18.44 -13.81 -11.00
C LYS A 454 17.97 -14.64 -12.18
N ILE A 455 16.90 -14.21 -12.83
CA ILE A 455 16.37 -14.77 -14.06
C ILE A 455 16.04 -13.66 -15.05
N ASN A 456 15.87 -13.98 -16.33
CA ASN A 456 15.35 -13.06 -17.33
C ASN A 456 14.31 -13.78 -18.18
N ILE A 457 13.05 -13.36 -18.04
CA ILE A 457 11.92 -13.89 -18.80
C ILE A 457 11.75 -13.03 -20.03
N ARG A 458 11.93 -13.61 -21.22
CA ARG A 458 11.87 -12.90 -22.50
C ARG A 458 10.66 -13.41 -23.28
N GLU A 459 9.73 -12.51 -23.59
CA GLU A 459 8.53 -12.86 -24.36
C GLU A 459 8.83 -12.98 -25.85
N ALA A 460 8.04 -13.81 -26.55
CA ALA A 460 8.14 -13.97 -27.99
C ALA A 460 7.88 -12.64 -28.75
N SER A 461 8.48 -12.50 -29.92
CA SER A 461 8.25 -11.32 -30.78
C SER A 461 6.76 -11.09 -31.05
N GLY A 462 6.33 -9.83 -31.04
CA GLY A 462 4.92 -9.44 -31.12
C GLY A 462 4.04 -9.82 -29.92
N SER A 463 4.61 -10.39 -28.85
CA SER A 463 3.89 -10.87 -27.66
C SER A 463 4.32 -10.18 -26.36
N ALA A 464 5.17 -9.14 -26.47
CA ALA A 464 5.73 -8.41 -25.33
C ALA A 464 4.66 -7.65 -24.53
N GLY A 465 4.79 -7.70 -23.19
CA GLY A 465 3.80 -7.18 -22.25
C GLY A 465 2.55 -8.07 -22.10
N GLY A 466 2.57 -9.31 -22.60
CA GLY A 466 1.46 -10.27 -22.44
C GLY A 466 1.35 -10.79 -21.02
N ILE A 467 2.47 -11.19 -20.41
CA ILE A 467 2.58 -11.64 -19.02
C ILE A 467 2.29 -10.46 -18.07
N LYS A 468 1.31 -10.61 -17.18
CA LYS A 468 0.88 -9.55 -16.26
C LYS A 468 1.27 -9.81 -14.81
N THR A 469 1.05 -11.00 -14.27
CA THR A 469 1.44 -11.36 -12.90
C THR A 469 2.02 -12.77 -12.85
N TRP A 470 2.98 -12.97 -11.94
CA TRP A 470 3.70 -14.23 -11.79
C TRP A 470 4.27 -14.44 -10.39
N ARG A 471 4.70 -15.68 -10.11
CA ARG A 471 5.58 -16.03 -8.98
C ARG A 471 6.72 -16.94 -9.42
N VAL A 472 7.90 -16.73 -8.84
CA VAL A 472 9.05 -17.64 -8.94
C VAL A 472 9.00 -18.57 -7.74
N VAL A 473 9.03 -19.88 -8.00
CA VAL A 473 8.84 -20.92 -6.97
C VAL A 473 10.02 -21.89 -7.03
N ASN A 474 10.58 -22.22 -5.87
CA ASN A 474 11.48 -23.35 -5.71
C ASN A 474 10.66 -24.64 -5.94
N GLY A 475 10.87 -25.29 -7.08
CA GLY A 475 10.12 -26.46 -7.51
C GLY A 475 10.47 -27.76 -6.77
N ASP A 476 11.46 -27.74 -5.88
CA ASP A 476 11.77 -28.87 -4.99
C ASP A 476 10.98 -28.80 -3.66
N THR A 477 10.54 -27.60 -3.26
CA THR A 477 9.92 -27.35 -1.93
C THR A 477 8.55 -26.68 -1.98
N GLY A 478 8.16 -26.10 -3.12
CA GLY A 478 6.96 -25.28 -3.26
C GLY A 478 7.08 -23.86 -2.68
N ALA A 479 8.24 -23.49 -2.13
CA ALA A 479 8.46 -22.16 -1.55
C ALA A 479 8.51 -21.07 -2.63
N VAL A 480 7.71 -20.01 -2.47
CA VAL A 480 7.76 -18.82 -3.33
C VAL A 480 9.01 -17.99 -2.99
N LEU A 481 9.89 -17.79 -3.97
CA LEU A 481 11.13 -17.02 -3.81
C LEU A 481 10.95 -15.53 -4.09
N THR A 482 10.02 -15.18 -5.00
CA THR A 482 9.60 -13.81 -5.30
C THR A 482 8.32 -13.83 -6.16
N SER A 483 7.61 -12.72 -6.23
CA SER A 483 6.44 -12.51 -7.09
C SER A 483 6.45 -11.09 -7.66
N GLY A 484 5.73 -10.88 -8.76
CA GLY A 484 5.73 -9.58 -9.44
C GLY A 484 4.91 -9.56 -10.72
N SER A 485 5.22 -8.58 -11.57
CA SER A 485 4.48 -8.27 -12.80
C SER A 485 5.41 -7.98 -13.98
N GLY A 486 4.90 -8.17 -15.21
CA GLY A 486 5.65 -8.00 -16.46
C GLY A 486 6.72 -9.07 -16.71
N ALA A 487 7.23 -9.13 -17.94
CA ALA A 487 8.42 -9.93 -18.28
C ALA A 487 9.70 -9.09 -18.15
N GLY A 488 10.86 -9.74 -18.10
CA GLY A 488 12.17 -9.11 -17.99
C GLY A 488 13.06 -9.72 -16.91
N VAL A 489 14.04 -8.93 -16.46
CA VAL A 489 15.04 -9.33 -15.44
C VAL A 489 14.42 -9.29 -14.04
N ILE A 490 14.47 -10.41 -13.33
CA ILE A 490 13.88 -10.61 -12.00
C ILE A 490 14.97 -11.09 -11.04
N THR A 491 15.05 -10.51 -9.85
CA THR A 491 16.02 -10.86 -8.80
C THR A 491 15.34 -11.40 -7.54
N PHE A 492 16.02 -12.32 -6.84
CA PHE A 492 15.59 -12.92 -5.57
C PHE A 492 16.81 -13.35 -4.75
N ALA A 493 16.60 -13.76 -3.49
CA ALA A 493 17.66 -14.25 -2.63
C ALA A 493 18.37 -15.46 -3.25
N ARG A 494 19.71 -15.49 -3.22
CA ARG A 494 20.51 -16.57 -3.83
C ARG A 494 20.14 -17.92 -3.20
N THR A 495 19.47 -18.76 -3.98
CA THR A 495 18.90 -20.03 -3.52
C THR A 495 19.55 -21.18 -4.29
N SER A 496 19.90 -22.28 -3.60
CA SER A 496 20.43 -23.49 -4.23
C SER A 496 19.33 -24.55 -4.35
N LEU A 497 19.09 -25.05 -5.56
CA LEU A 497 17.88 -25.81 -5.93
C LEU A 497 18.08 -26.60 -7.24
N ARG A 498 17.34 -27.68 -7.42
CA ARG A 498 17.33 -28.51 -8.64
C ARG A 498 16.23 -28.12 -9.62
N LYS A 499 15.16 -27.44 -9.19
CA LYS A 499 14.07 -26.98 -10.07
C LYS A 499 13.64 -25.54 -9.74
N LEU A 500 13.67 -24.64 -10.73
CA LEU A 500 13.14 -23.27 -10.61
C LEU A 500 11.92 -23.08 -11.51
N THR A 501 10.76 -22.89 -10.91
CA THR A 501 9.48 -22.74 -11.61
C THR A 501 9.13 -21.25 -11.74
N PHE A 502 8.86 -20.78 -12.95
CA PHE A 502 8.19 -19.51 -13.21
C PHE A 502 6.71 -19.80 -13.50
N GLU A 503 5.83 -19.28 -12.66
CA GLU A 503 4.39 -19.53 -12.72
C GLU A 503 3.64 -18.24 -13.03
N ILE A 504 3.01 -18.18 -14.20
CA ILE A 504 2.20 -17.06 -14.66
C ILE A 504 0.81 -17.20 -14.05
N THR A 505 0.48 -16.28 -13.15
CA THR A 505 -0.82 -16.21 -12.46
C THR A 505 -1.82 -15.30 -13.19
N GLY A 506 -1.37 -14.52 -14.18
CA GLY A 506 -2.23 -13.75 -15.06
C GLY A 506 -1.50 -13.18 -16.28
N SER A 507 -2.20 -13.14 -17.42
CA SER A 507 -1.73 -12.54 -18.67
C SER A 507 -2.89 -11.94 -19.49
N THR A 508 -2.54 -11.06 -20.44
CA THR A 508 -3.47 -10.61 -21.48
C THR A 508 -3.38 -11.59 -22.65
N GLY A 509 -4.41 -12.44 -22.81
CA GLY A 509 -4.39 -13.56 -23.76
C GLY A 509 -3.50 -14.72 -23.29
N THR A 510 -3.12 -15.60 -24.21
CA THR A 510 -2.22 -16.73 -23.94
C THR A 510 -0.76 -16.25 -23.96
N PRO A 511 0.02 -16.40 -22.87
CA PRO A 511 1.36 -15.85 -22.78
C PRO A 511 2.39 -16.70 -23.54
N LYS A 512 3.44 -16.08 -24.07
CA LYS A 512 4.47 -16.75 -24.87
C LYS A 512 5.87 -16.40 -24.36
N VAL A 513 6.49 -17.33 -23.64
CA VAL A 513 7.88 -17.20 -23.18
C VAL A 513 8.79 -17.74 -24.27
N ALA A 514 9.61 -16.87 -24.88
CA ALA A 514 10.66 -17.28 -25.80
C ALA A 514 11.88 -17.81 -25.06
N GLU A 515 12.39 -17.10 -24.04
CA GLU A 515 13.51 -17.56 -23.22
C GLU A 515 13.20 -17.36 -21.73
N TYR A 516 13.67 -18.31 -20.91
CA TYR A 516 13.69 -18.29 -19.46
C TYR A 516 15.14 -18.46 -19.02
N GLU A 517 15.90 -17.37 -19.12
CA GLU A 517 17.33 -17.34 -18.79
C GLU A 517 17.50 -17.35 -17.26
N THR A 518 18.51 -18.05 -16.74
CA THR A 518 18.79 -18.18 -15.30
C THR A 518 20.24 -17.86 -14.98
N TYR A 519 20.50 -17.22 -13.84
CA TYR A 519 21.82 -16.68 -13.51
C TYR A 519 22.14 -16.85 -12.02
N ALA A 520 23.39 -17.24 -11.73
CA ALA A 520 23.89 -17.36 -10.36
C ALA A 520 23.79 -16.04 -9.57
N GLY A 521 24.08 -14.92 -10.26
CA GLY A 521 24.22 -13.59 -9.67
C GLY A 521 25.55 -13.35 -8.98
#